data_AF-A0A3D5Q4M1-F1
#
_entry.id   AF-A0A3D5Q4M1-F1
#
_cell.length_a   1.000
_cell.length_b   1.000
_cell.length_c   1.000
_cell.angle_alpha   90.00
_cell.angle_beta   90.00
_cell.angle_gamma   90.00
#
_symmetry.space_group_name_H-M   'P 1'
#
loop_
_entity.id
_entity.type
_entity.pdbx_description
1 polymer ?
#
loop_
_entity_poly.entity_id
_entity_poly.type
_entity_poly.pdbx_seq_one_letter_code
_entity_poly.pdbx_strand_id
1 'polypeptide(L)'
;QIENEYYSAVRPKRTTRSGEKPIQALEARGVEYVEVRCLDLDPFSPLGISEAQVDFLDLFLLDCLLSDSPRVDDDECRRLDDNYKDVISQGRDPSLKVCRGGQRQAVREAATGLVEELASLAEELDSLDGGHRYRDALQAQRQKLGADGQGPSA
;
A
#
# COMPACT_ATOMS: atom_id res chain seq x y z
N GLN A 1 -24.41 16.04 -0.61
CA GLN A 1 -23.34 15.08 -0.32
C GLN A 1 -22.62 14.79 -1.63
N ILE A 2 -21.36 15.19 -1.74
CA ILE A 2 -20.55 15.00 -2.96
C ILE A 2 -19.62 13.79 -2.81
N GLU A 3 -19.31 13.13 -3.92
CA GLU A 3 -18.48 11.91 -4.01
C GLU A 3 -17.10 12.05 -3.32
N ASN A 4 -16.59 13.28 -3.19
CA ASN A 4 -15.34 13.57 -2.49
C ASN A 4 -15.39 13.28 -0.97
N GLU A 5 -16.58 13.15 -0.37
CA GLU A 5 -16.78 12.90 1.06
C GLU A 5 -16.55 11.43 1.49
N TYR A 6 -16.40 10.48 0.56
CA TYR A 6 -16.20 9.07 0.89
C TYR A 6 -14.74 8.76 1.25
N TYR A 7 -14.40 8.72 2.54
CA TYR A 7 -13.04 8.39 3.00
C TYR A 7 -12.69 6.94 2.62
N SER A 8 -11.77 6.78 1.66
CA SER A 8 -11.17 5.50 1.25
C SER A 8 -9.66 5.65 1.18
N ALA A 9 -8.93 4.60 1.55
CA ALA A 9 -7.46 4.55 1.50
C ALA A 9 -6.93 4.63 0.06
N VAL A 10 -7.65 4.06 -0.91
CA VAL A 10 -7.33 4.11 -2.33
C VAL A 10 -8.60 4.39 -3.13
N ARG A 11 -8.49 5.17 -4.21
CA ARG A 11 -9.64 5.48 -5.09
C ARG A 11 -9.31 5.23 -6.56
N PRO A 12 -10.23 4.64 -7.34
CA PRO A 12 -10.14 4.64 -8.79
C PRO A 12 -10.45 6.03 -9.33
N LYS A 13 -9.67 6.49 -10.31
CA LYS A 13 -9.80 7.83 -10.89
C LYS A 13 -9.81 7.81 -12.41
N ARG A 14 -10.48 8.81 -12.96
CA ARG A 14 -10.46 9.16 -14.38
C ARG A 14 -10.41 10.67 -14.53
N THR A 15 -9.61 11.16 -15.46
CA THR A 15 -9.58 12.59 -15.80
C THR A 15 -10.95 13.04 -16.31
N THR A 16 -11.53 14.05 -15.65
CA THR A 16 -12.83 14.62 -15.98
C THR A 16 -12.70 15.70 -17.05
N ARG A 17 -13.64 15.73 -17.98
CA ARG A 17 -13.83 16.86 -18.90
C ARG A 17 -14.53 18.01 -18.17
N SER A 18 -14.49 19.22 -18.74
CA SER A 18 -15.18 20.38 -18.18
C SER A 18 -16.68 20.09 -18.00
N GLY A 19 -17.18 20.28 -16.78
CA GLY A 19 -18.58 20.03 -16.40
C GLY A 19 -18.95 18.57 -16.13
N GLU A 20 -18.01 17.63 -16.25
CA GLU A 20 -18.25 16.20 -16.04
C GLU A 20 -18.02 15.79 -14.58
N LYS A 21 -18.91 14.95 -14.03
CA LYS A 21 -18.72 14.40 -12.68
C LYS A 21 -17.72 13.23 -12.67
N PRO A 22 -16.94 13.03 -11.60
CA PRO A 22 -16.01 11.91 -11.49
C PRO A 22 -16.63 10.53 -11.76
N ILE A 23 -17.81 10.26 -11.21
CA ILE A 23 -18.50 8.98 -11.44
C ILE A 23 -18.88 8.77 -12.92
N GLN A 24 -19.31 9.83 -13.60
CA GLN A 24 -19.65 9.76 -15.03
C GLN A 24 -18.42 9.47 -15.89
N ALA A 25 -17.28 10.07 -15.54
CA ALA A 25 -16.01 9.80 -16.21
C ALA A 25 -15.59 8.33 -16.04
N LEU A 26 -15.73 7.79 -14.82
CA LEU A 26 -15.43 6.38 -14.51
C LEU A 26 -16.38 5.41 -15.23
N GLU A 27 -17.69 5.66 -15.20
CA GLU A 27 -18.68 4.80 -15.88
C GLU A 27 -18.47 4.80 -17.40
N ALA A 28 -18.20 5.96 -17.99
CA ALA A 28 -18.09 6.09 -19.43
C ALA A 28 -16.75 5.61 -20.00
N ARG A 29 -15.66 5.69 -19.23
CA ARG A 29 -14.30 5.45 -19.74
C ARG A 29 -13.44 4.53 -18.89
N GLY A 30 -14.00 3.98 -17.81
CA GLY A 30 -13.26 3.14 -16.88
C GLY A 30 -12.20 3.91 -16.08
N VAL A 31 -11.44 3.14 -15.31
CA VAL A 31 -10.32 3.64 -14.49
C VAL A 31 -9.13 4.00 -15.40
N GLU A 32 -8.47 5.11 -15.10
CA GLU A 32 -7.23 5.54 -15.76
C GLU A 32 -6.03 5.47 -14.82
N TYR A 33 -6.24 5.81 -13.55
CA TYR A 33 -5.21 5.70 -12.51
C TYR A 33 -5.83 5.46 -11.14
N VAL A 34 -5.00 5.08 -10.17
CA VAL A 34 -5.37 4.97 -8.76
C VAL A 34 -4.78 6.12 -7.96
N GLU A 35 -5.55 6.62 -6.99
CA GLU A 35 -5.11 7.63 -6.03
C GLU A 35 -4.95 6.99 -4.66
N VAL A 36 -3.71 6.81 -4.21
CA VAL A 36 -3.39 6.32 -2.85
C VAL A 36 -3.41 7.51 -1.88
N ARG A 37 -4.21 7.40 -0.82
CA ARG A 37 -4.53 8.51 0.09
C ARG A 37 -4.22 8.23 1.56
N CYS A 38 -3.70 7.04 1.86
CA CYS A 38 -3.39 6.59 3.22
C CYS A 38 -1.93 6.85 3.63
N LEU A 39 -1.26 7.81 2.99
CA LEU A 39 0.11 8.20 3.32
C LEU A 39 0.09 9.44 4.20
N ASP A 40 0.70 9.34 5.38
CA ASP A 40 0.99 10.48 6.23
C ASP A 40 2.18 11.26 5.67
N LEU A 41 2.23 12.55 6.00
CA LEU A 41 3.40 13.38 5.70
C LEU A 41 4.60 12.87 6.50
N ASP A 42 5.71 12.61 5.80
CA ASP A 42 6.99 12.28 6.42
C ASP A 42 7.62 13.56 7.03
N PRO A 43 7.69 13.69 8.37
CA PRO A 43 8.26 14.88 9.00
C PRO A 43 9.78 14.98 8.85
N PHE A 44 10.45 13.90 8.41
CA PHE A 44 11.89 13.85 8.21
C PHE A 44 12.30 14.18 6.77
N SER A 45 11.34 14.29 5.85
CA SER A 45 11.56 14.76 4.49
C SER A 45 11.08 16.21 4.34
N PRO A 46 11.90 17.11 3.77
CA PRO A 46 11.46 18.49 3.49
C PRO A 46 10.31 18.56 2.47
N LEU A 47 10.09 17.50 1.69
CA LEU A 47 8.99 17.40 0.72
C LEU A 47 7.77 16.66 1.29
N GLY A 48 7.83 16.19 2.54
CA GLY A 48 6.76 15.39 3.16
C GLY A 48 6.66 13.95 2.64
N ILE A 49 7.57 13.53 1.77
CA ILE A 49 7.71 12.16 1.25
C ILE A 49 9.16 11.95 0.79
N SER A 50 9.68 10.73 0.93
CA SER A 50 11.03 10.34 0.51
C SER A 50 11.00 9.53 -0.80
N GLU A 51 12.12 9.50 -1.52
CA GLU A 51 12.30 8.67 -2.72
C GLU A 51 12.04 7.20 -2.43
N ALA A 52 12.62 6.66 -1.34
CA ALA A 52 12.39 5.28 -0.92
C ALA A 52 10.92 4.95 -0.61
N GLN A 53 10.10 5.92 -0.15
CA GLN A 53 8.66 5.72 0.01
C GLN A 53 7.95 5.63 -1.35
N VAL A 54 8.31 6.51 -2.30
CA VAL A 54 7.75 6.49 -3.66
C VAL A 54 8.10 5.19 -4.37
N ASP A 55 9.36 4.76 -4.30
CA ASP A 55 9.85 3.55 -4.97
C ASP A 55 9.23 2.28 -4.38
N PHE A 56 9.04 2.24 -3.06
CA PHE A 56 8.32 1.14 -2.42
C PHE A 56 6.85 1.09 -2.86
N LEU A 57 6.17 2.24 -2.97
CA LEU A 57 4.78 2.30 -3.44
C LEU A 57 4.65 1.85 -4.89
N ASP A 58 5.59 2.26 -5.74
CA ASP A 58 5.64 1.86 -7.15
C ASP A 58 5.75 0.33 -7.28
N LEU A 59 6.71 -0.27 -6.57
CA LEU A 59 6.88 -1.72 -6.51
C LEU A 59 5.65 -2.44 -5.96
N PHE A 60 5.10 -1.96 -4.84
CA PHE A 60 3.95 -2.58 -4.18
C PHE A 60 2.68 -2.52 -5.04
N LEU A 61 2.43 -1.39 -5.71
CA LEU A 61 1.28 -1.24 -6.60
C LEU A 61 1.43 -2.07 -7.88
N LEU A 62 2.65 -2.21 -8.39
CA LEU A 62 2.92 -3.11 -9.52
C LEU A 62 2.70 -4.56 -9.14
N ASP A 63 3.14 -4.99 -7.96
CA ASP A 63 2.85 -6.34 -7.46
C ASP A 63 1.34 -6.57 -7.35
N CYS A 64 0.59 -5.61 -6.80
CA CYS A 64 -0.87 -5.69 -6.73
C CYS A 64 -1.55 -5.80 -8.11
N LEU A 65 -0.92 -5.28 -9.17
CA LEU A 65 -1.41 -5.43 -10.54
C LEU A 65 -1.11 -6.82 -11.12
N LEU A 66 0.03 -7.41 -10.77
CA LEU A 66 0.51 -8.69 -11.31
C LEU A 66 -0.04 -9.90 -10.54
N SER A 67 -0.30 -9.72 -9.24
CA SER A 67 -0.76 -10.77 -8.34
C SER A 67 -2.23 -11.14 -8.56
N ASP A 68 -2.55 -12.41 -8.36
CA ASP A 68 -3.93 -12.90 -8.42
C ASP A 68 -4.79 -12.21 -7.35
N SER A 69 -5.89 -11.59 -7.79
CA SER A 69 -6.83 -10.87 -6.93
C SER A 69 -8.24 -11.45 -7.11
N PRO A 70 -8.57 -12.57 -6.43
CA PRO A 70 -9.92 -13.12 -6.46
C PRO A 70 -10.93 -12.14 -5.87
N ARG A 71 -12.21 -12.33 -6.20
CA ARG A 71 -13.27 -11.48 -5.64
C ARG A 71 -13.30 -11.62 -4.12
N VAL A 72 -13.14 -10.50 -3.45
CA VAL A 72 -13.27 -10.37 -2.00
C VAL A 72 -14.75 -10.52 -1.61
N ASP A 73 -15.06 -11.48 -0.76
CA ASP A 73 -16.42 -11.66 -0.21
C ASP A 73 -16.67 -10.77 1.01
N ASP A 74 -17.93 -10.72 1.48
CA ASP A 74 -18.31 -9.85 2.61
C ASP A 74 -17.59 -10.18 3.92
N ASP A 75 -17.24 -11.45 4.15
CA ASP A 75 -16.53 -11.87 5.35
C ASP A 75 -15.05 -11.47 5.26
N GLU A 76 -14.45 -11.59 4.07
CA GLU A 76 -13.09 -11.14 3.79
C GLU A 76 -12.96 -9.62 3.85
N CYS A 77 -13.90 -8.88 3.25
CA CYS A 77 -14.00 -7.42 3.37
C CYS A 77 -13.95 -7.00 4.85
N ARG A 78 -14.76 -7.63 5.70
CA ARG A 78 -14.76 -7.34 7.15
C ARG A 78 -13.41 -7.61 7.81
N ARG A 79 -12.75 -8.72 7.48
CA ARG A 79 -11.40 -9.03 8.01
C ARG A 79 -10.34 -8.03 7.55
N LEU A 80 -10.41 -7.57 6.30
CA LEU A 80 -9.52 -6.55 5.76
C LEU A 80 -9.73 -5.19 6.44
N ASP A 81 -10.98 -4.79 6.65
CA ASP A 81 -11.33 -3.56 7.39
C ASP A 81 -10.85 -3.62 8.84
N ASP A 82 -11.00 -4.77 9.51
CA ASP A 82 -10.53 -4.97 10.88
C ASP A 82 -9.00 -4.91 10.94
N ASN A 83 -8.29 -5.62 10.04
CA ASN A 83 -6.83 -5.51 9.94
C ASN A 83 -6.37 -4.06 9.78
N TYR A 84 -7.03 -3.30 8.90
CA TYR A 84 -6.68 -1.90 8.65
C TYR A 84 -6.84 -1.05 9.92
N LYS A 85 -7.97 -1.18 10.63
CA LYS A 85 -8.21 -0.47 11.89
C LYS A 85 -7.24 -0.88 13.00
N ASP A 86 -6.93 -2.17 13.10
CA ASP A 86 -6.00 -2.71 14.08
C ASP A 86 -4.58 -2.21 13.83
N VAL A 87 -4.13 -2.17 12.57
CA VAL A 87 -2.80 -1.63 12.23
C VAL A 87 -2.73 -0.13 12.49
N ILE A 88 -3.79 0.64 12.19
CA ILE A 88 -3.82 2.08 12.50
C ILE A 88 -3.71 2.32 14.01
N SER A 89 -4.48 1.58 14.81
CA SER A 89 -4.59 1.82 16.25
C SER A 89 -3.43 1.27 17.06
N GLN A 90 -2.94 0.09 16.68
CA GLN A 90 -1.99 -0.70 17.48
C GLN A 90 -0.93 -1.40 16.61
N GLY A 91 -0.64 -0.91 15.40
CA GLY A 91 0.35 -1.51 14.48
C GLY A 91 1.77 -1.65 15.03
N ARG A 92 2.11 -0.92 16.10
CA ARG A 92 3.40 -1.02 16.81
C ARG A 92 3.42 -2.10 17.88
N ASP A 93 2.27 -2.61 18.31
CA ASP A 93 2.18 -3.67 19.30
C ASP A 93 2.74 -4.97 18.71
N PRO A 94 3.84 -5.53 19.26
CA PRO A 94 4.44 -6.77 18.74
C PRO A 94 3.52 -7.99 18.91
N SER A 95 2.50 -7.90 19.77
CA SER A 95 1.50 -8.95 19.98
C SER A 95 0.31 -8.86 19.03
N LEU A 96 0.18 -7.76 18.25
CA LEU A 96 -0.89 -7.58 17.28
C LEU A 96 -0.87 -8.73 16.25
N LYS A 97 -2.05 -9.30 16.01
CA LYS A 97 -2.27 -10.30 14.96
C LYS A 97 -3.23 -9.78 13.92
N VAL A 98 -2.91 -10.04 12.65
CA VAL A 98 -3.75 -9.71 11.49
C VAL A 98 -4.17 -10.99 10.78
N CYS A 99 -5.28 -10.93 10.03
CA CYS A 99 -5.75 -12.04 9.23
C CYS A 99 -5.26 -11.94 7.78
N ARG A 100 -4.48 -12.90 7.30
CA ARG A 100 -4.00 -12.99 5.91
C ARG A 100 -4.34 -14.37 5.36
N GLY A 101 -5.00 -14.44 4.19
CA GLY A 101 -5.42 -15.71 3.60
C GLY A 101 -6.31 -16.57 4.52
N GLY A 102 -7.14 -15.93 5.36
CA GLY A 102 -8.00 -16.60 6.34
C GLY A 102 -7.28 -17.07 7.62
N GLN A 103 -5.96 -16.85 7.75
CA GLN A 103 -5.17 -17.26 8.92
C GLN A 103 -4.74 -16.06 9.75
N ARG A 104 -4.75 -16.19 11.09
CA ARG A 104 -4.24 -15.16 12.00
C ARG A 104 -2.75 -15.38 12.26
N GLN A 105 -1.95 -14.36 12.00
CA GLN A 105 -0.50 -14.37 12.23
C GLN A 105 -0.04 -13.02 12.80
N ALA A 106 1.17 -12.95 13.35
CA ALA A 106 1.67 -11.69 13.91
C ALA A 106 1.82 -10.63 12.80
N VAL A 107 1.51 -9.37 13.12
CA VAL A 107 1.59 -8.27 12.13
C VAL A 107 2.99 -8.14 11.52
N ARG A 108 4.04 -8.36 12.33
CA ARG A 108 5.43 -8.33 11.86
C ARG A 108 5.76 -9.48 10.91
N GLU A 109 5.26 -10.68 11.20
CA GLU A 109 5.42 -11.84 10.31
C GLU A 109 4.70 -11.59 8.98
N ALA A 110 3.48 -11.06 9.03
CA ALA A 110 2.71 -10.72 7.84
C ALA A 110 3.42 -9.66 6.97
N ALA A 111 3.89 -8.58 7.59
CA ALA A 111 4.60 -7.50 6.90
C ALA A 111 5.95 -7.96 6.33
N THR A 112 6.70 -8.78 7.08
CA THR A 112 7.97 -9.35 6.60
C THR A 112 7.72 -10.26 5.41
N GLY A 113 6.73 -11.15 5.48
CA GLY A 113 6.35 -12.01 4.36
C GLY A 113 6.00 -11.22 3.11
N LEU A 114 5.22 -10.14 3.24
CA LEU A 114 4.88 -9.25 2.12
C LEU A 114 6.12 -8.58 1.52
N VAL A 115 7.04 -8.08 2.34
CA VAL A 115 8.29 -7.46 1.86
C VAL A 115 9.19 -8.48 1.14
N GLU A 116 9.21 -9.74 1.60
CA GLU A 116 9.97 -10.80 0.94
C GLU A 116 9.32 -11.25 -0.38
N GLU A 117 7.99 -11.28 -0.47
CA GLU A 117 7.28 -11.58 -1.72
C GLU A 117 7.60 -10.57 -2.82
N LEU A 118 7.84 -9.31 -2.45
CA LEU A 118 8.23 -8.25 -3.40
C LEU A 118 9.69 -8.37 -3.88
N ALA A 119 10.53 -9.18 -3.23
CA ALA A 119 11.96 -9.21 -3.48
C ALA A 119 12.32 -9.66 -4.91
N SER A 120 11.64 -10.70 -5.42
CA SER A 120 11.89 -11.19 -6.78
C SER A 120 11.50 -10.15 -7.83
N LEU A 121 10.37 -9.46 -7.66
CA LEU A 121 9.94 -8.40 -8.57
C LEU A 121 10.92 -7.22 -8.53
N ALA A 122 11.41 -6.84 -7.35
CA ALA A 122 12.42 -5.80 -7.22
C ALA A 122 13.71 -6.14 -7.96
N GLU A 123 14.19 -7.38 -7.85
CA GLU A 123 15.37 -7.87 -8.57
C GLU A 123 15.17 -7.84 -10.08
N GLU A 124 14.02 -8.29 -10.57
CA GLU A 124 13.70 -8.29 -12.00
C GLU A 124 13.68 -6.87 -12.56
N LEU A 125 12.99 -5.93 -11.92
CA LEU A 125 12.92 -4.54 -12.36
C LEU A 125 14.29 -3.85 -12.33
N ASP A 126 15.05 -4.02 -11.25
CA ASP A 126 16.40 -3.47 -11.13
C ASP A 126 17.36 -4.01 -12.20
N SER A 127 17.14 -5.25 -12.66
CA SER A 127 17.93 -5.86 -13.73
C SER A 127 17.68 -5.24 -15.11
N LEU A 128 16.50 -4.64 -15.35
CA LEU A 128 16.15 -3.98 -16.61
C LEU A 128 16.81 -2.61 -16.73
N ASP A 129 16.88 -1.86 -15.63
CA ASP A 129 17.43 -0.50 -15.60
C ASP A 129 18.90 -0.45 -15.16
N GLY A 130 19.48 -1.58 -14.72
CA GLY A 130 20.88 -1.69 -14.32
C GLY A 130 21.20 -1.09 -12.95
N GLY A 131 20.24 -1.12 -12.02
CA GLY A 131 20.28 -0.40 -10.74
C GLY A 131 20.00 -1.25 -9.49
N HIS A 132 19.69 -0.57 -8.39
CA HIS A 132 19.34 -1.15 -7.09
C HIS A 132 18.17 -0.38 -6.43
N ARG A 133 17.39 0.35 -7.24
CA ARG A 133 16.35 1.28 -6.80
C ARG A 133 15.29 0.58 -5.94
N TYR A 134 14.72 -0.50 -6.46
CA TYR A 134 13.66 -1.21 -5.77
C TYR A 134 14.18 -2.07 -4.63
N ARG A 135 15.38 -2.64 -4.76
CA ARG A 135 16.03 -3.39 -3.67
C ARG A 135 16.39 -2.48 -2.48
N ASP A 136 16.86 -1.27 -2.72
CA ASP A 136 17.13 -0.28 -1.67
C ASP A 136 15.84 0.15 -0.97
N ALA A 137 14.76 0.37 -1.73
CA ALA A 137 13.45 0.70 -1.17
C ALA A 137 12.91 -0.42 -0.26
N LEU A 138 13.05 -1.70 -0.66
CA LEU A 138 12.71 -2.84 0.20
C LEU A 138 13.61 -2.91 1.43
N GLN A 139 14.91 -2.68 1.29
CA GLN A 139 15.84 -2.67 2.41
C GLN A 139 15.47 -1.61 3.45
N ALA A 140 15.04 -0.42 3.01
CA ALA A 140 14.53 0.62 3.89
C ALA A 140 13.27 0.19 4.66
N GLN A 141 12.37 -0.60 4.05
CA GLN A 141 11.22 -1.14 4.78
C GLN A 141 11.61 -2.27 5.75
N ARG A 142 12.54 -3.16 5.36
CA ARG A 142 13.07 -4.22 6.25
C ARG A 142 13.64 -3.64 7.54
N GLN A 143 14.37 -2.53 7.44
CA GLN A 143 14.93 -1.84 8.61
C GLN A 143 13.84 -1.36 9.60
N LYS A 144 12.68 -0.90 9.10
CA LYS A 144 11.55 -0.50 9.95
C LYS A 144 10.87 -1.67 10.66
N LEU A 145 10.91 -2.86 10.06
CA LEU A 145 10.36 -4.09 10.64
C LEU A 145 11.29 -4.78 11.65
N GLY A 146 12.56 -4.35 11.72
CA GLY A 146 13.56 -4.85 12.66
C GLY A 146 13.22 -4.60 14.13
N ALA A 147 14.01 -5.20 15.02
CA ALA A 147 13.78 -5.15 16.48
C ALA A 147 13.70 -3.72 17.03
N ASP A 148 14.46 -2.78 16.45
CA ASP A 148 14.54 -1.36 16.85
C ASP A 148 13.69 -0.43 15.96
N GLY A 149 12.60 -0.94 15.37
CA GLY A 149 11.85 -0.34 14.26
C GLY A 149 11.81 1.20 14.21
N GLN A 150 12.49 1.77 13.21
CA GLN A 150 12.63 3.22 12.97
C GLN A 150 11.52 3.77 12.05
N GLY A 151 10.27 3.38 12.30
CA GLY A 151 9.13 3.95 11.59
C GLY A 151 8.90 5.43 11.97
N PRO A 152 8.26 6.26 11.14
CA PRO A 152 8.00 7.66 11.48
C PRO A 152 7.12 7.86 12.72
N SER A 153 6.38 6.83 13.10
CA SER A 153 5.55 6.77 14.31
C SER A 153 6.24 6.15 15.52
N ALA A 154 7.55 5.85 15.43
CA ALA A 154 8.35 5.32 16.53
C ALA A 154 8.45 6.31 17.70
#